data_AF-A0A4Q2Z808-F1
#
_entry.id   AF-A0A4Q2Z808-F1
#
_cell.length_a   1.000
_cell.length_b   1.000
_cell.length_c   1.000
_cell.angle_alpha   90.00
_cell.angle_beta   90.00
_cell.angle_gamma   90.00
#
_symmetry.space_group_name_H-M   'P 1'
#
loop_
_entity.id
_entity.type
_entity.pdbx_description
1 polymer ?
#
loop_
_entity_poly.entity_id
_entity_poly.type
_entity_poly.pdbx_seq_one_letter_code
_entity_poly.pdbx_strand_id
1 'polypeptide(L)' 'GAVDDNRAPKPVSDAISALVNLGYGQPQAAAAIAAASRSAGEAAETAQLIRLGLKELSK' A
#
# COMPACT_ATOMS: atom_id res chain seq x y z
N GLY A 1 19.98 10.29 15.84
CA GLY A 1 19.51 10.36 14.44
C GLY A 1 18.04 10.09 14.47
N ALA A 2 17.22 11.05 14.04
CA ALA A 2 15.76 11.04 14.21
C ALA A 2 15.08 11.09 12.84
N VAL A 3 15.07 9.96 12.13
CA VAL A 3 14.42 9.83 10.82
C VAL A 3 13.72 8.47 10.64
N ASP A 4 13.10 7.92 11.69
CA ASP A 4 12.45 6.61 11.59
C ASP A 4 10.93 6.63 11.81
N ASP A 5 10.36 7.71 12.36
CA ASP A 5 8.94 7.75 12.75
C ASP A 5 7.94 7.96 11.60
N ASN A 6 8.37 8.38 10.41
CA ASN A 6 7.46 8.72 9.30
C ASN A 6 7.57 7.77 8.09
N ARG A 7 8.25 6.64 8.24
CA ARG A 7 8.32 5.62 7.19
C ARG A 7 7.08 4.74 7.29
N ALA A 8 6.37 4.57 6.17
CA ALA A 8 5.25 3.65 6.11
C ALA A 8 5.67 2.24 6.59
N PRO A 9 4.78 1.49 7.25
CA PRO A 9 5.04 0.09 7.61
C PRO A 9 5.60 -0.66 6.39
N LYS A 10 6.59 -1.56 6.59
CA LYS A 10 7.22 -2.29 5.48
C LYS A 10 6.19 -2.92 4.53
N PRO A 11 5.09 -3.56 5.00
CA PRO A 11 4.08 -4.11 4.12
C PRO A 11 3.38 -3.09 3.20
N VAL A 12 3.17 -1.87 3.72
CA VAL A 12 2.56 -0.76 2.96
C VAL A 12 3.51 -0.26 1.89
N SER A 13 4.78 -0.01 2.25
CA SER A 13 5.80 0.45 1.30
C SER A 13 6.05 -0.57 0.19
N ASP A 14 6.10 -1.86 0.53
CA ASP A 14 6.30 -2.94 -0.43
C ASP A 14 5.10 -3.08 -1.38
N ALA A 15 3.88 -2.98 -0.85
CA ALA A 15 2.66 -3.04 -1.66
C ALA A 15 2.55 -1.87 -2.64
N ILE A 16 2.91 -0.64 -2.21
CA ILE A 16 2.95 0.52 -3.10
C ILE A 16 3.95 0.29 -4.24
N SER A 17 5.15 -0.19 -3.91
CA SER A 17 6.20 -0.48 -4.90
C SER A 17 5.74 -1.54 -5.90
N ALA A 18 5.03 -2.57 -5.44
CA ALA A 18 4.47 -3.60 -6.30
C ALA A 18 3.44 -3.02 -7.30
N LEU A 19 2.51 -2.17 -6.84
CA LEU A 19 1.54 -1.52 -7.73
C LEU A 19 2.20 -0.58 -8.74
N VAL A 20 3.24 0.15 -8.34
CA VAL A 20 4.02 0.98 -9.27
C VAL A 20 4.68 0.13 -10.36
N ASN A 21 5.25 -1.02 -10.00
CA ASN A 21 5.82 -1.96 -10.97
C ASN A 21 4.78 -2.58 -11.91
N LEU A 22 3.51 -2.59 -11.53
CA LEU A 22 2.38 -3.01 -12.39
C LEU A 22 1.88 -1.88 -13.31
N GLY A 23 2.44 -0.67 -13.20
CA GLY A 23 2.12 0.47 -14.06
C GLY A 23 1.15 1.48 -13.46
N TYR A 24 0.77 1.35 -12.19
CA TYR A 24 -0.04 2.36 -11.51
C TYR A 24 0.83 3.55 -11.08
N GLY A 25 0.32 4.78 -11.22
CA GLY A 25 1.06 5.96 -10.78
C GLY A 25 1.30 5.94 -9.27
N GLN A 26 2.47 6.40 -8.81
CA GLN A 26 2.81 6.38 -7.37
C GLN A 26 1.75 7.01 -6.46
N PRO A 27 1.15 8.19 -6.77
CA PRO A 27 0.07 8.75 -5.97
C PRO A 27 -1.19 7.87 -5.93
N GLN A 28 -1.53 7.25 -7.07
CA GLN A 28 -2.68 6.37 -7.21
C GLN A 28 -2.48 5.06 -6.42
N ALA A 29 -1.29 4.46 -6.52
CA ALA A 29 -0.89 3.29 -5.74
C ALA A 29 -0.91 3.58 -4.23
N ALA A 30 -0.34 4.71 -3.80
CA ALA A 30 -0.34 5.10 -2.39
C ALA A 30 -1.76 5.27 -1.83
N ALA A 31 -2.65 5.93 -2.59
CA ALA A 31 -4.04 6.11 -2.19
C ALA A 31 -4.79 4.76 -2.06
N ALA A 32 -4.60 3.85 -3.02
CA ALA A 32 -5.23 2.54 -3.00
C ALA A 32 -4.75 1.68 -1.81
N ILE A 33 -3.43 1.69 -1.51
CA ILE A 33 -2.89 0.95 -0.36
C ILE A 33 -3.35 1.58 0.97
N ALA A 34 -3.49 2.91 1.05
CA ALA A 34 -4.03 3.57 2.24
C ALA A 34 -5.50 3.19 2.50
N ALA A 35 -6.31 3.07 1.45
CA ALA A 35 -7.68 2.54 1.57
C ALA A 35 -7.68 1.05 1.97
N ALA A 36 -6.85 0.24 1.33
CA ALA A 36 -6.70 -1.18 1.65
C ALA A 36 -6.25 -1.44 3.08
N SER A 37 -5.26 -0.69 3.58
CA SER A 37 -4.74 -0.81 4.95
C SER A 37 -5.79 -0.49 6.00
N ARG A 38 -6.60 0.56 5.79
CA ARG A 38 -7.73 0.88 6.66
C ARG A 38 -8.78 -0.25 6.70
N SER A 39 -8.98 -0.95 5.58
CA SER A 39 -9.90 -2.08 5.53
C SER A 39 -9.32 -3.39 6.09
N ALA A 40 -8.01 -3.59 6.02
CA ALA A 40 -7.34 -4.84 6.39
C ALA A 40 -6.90 -4.89 7.86
N GLY A 41 -6.75 -3.72 8.51
CA GLY A 41 -6.26 -3.61 9.88
C GLY A 41 -4.73 -3.55 9.97
N GLU A 42 -4.22 -3.45 11.20
CA GLU A 42 -2.80 -3.17 11.47
C GLU A 42 -1.85 -4.33 11.11
N ALA A 43 -2.35 -5.57 11.11
CA ALA A 43 -1.58 -6.77 10.78
C ALA A 43 -1.70 -7.19 9.31
N ALA A 44 -2.04 -6.25 8.42
CA ALA A 44 -2.22 -6.54 7.01
C ALA A 44 -0.89 -6.90 6.33
N GLU A 45 -0.83 -8.13 5.82
CA GLU A 45 0.32 -8.62 5.04
C GLU A 45 0.39 -7.94 3.67
N THR A 46 1.61 -7.80 3.12
CA THR A 46 1.86 -7.14 1.82
C THR A 46 0.97 -7.70 0.70
N ALA A 47 0.85 -9.04 0.62
CA ALA A 47 0.04 -9.69 -0.41
C ALA A 47 -1.45 -9.38 -0.28
N GLN A 48 -1.96 -9.23 0.96
CA GLN A 48 -3.34 -8.83 1.22
C GLN A 48 -3.57 -7.38 0.79
N LEU A 49 -2.64 -6.48 1.13
CA LEU A 49 -2.69 -5.08 0.71
C LEU A 49 -2.67 -4.92 -0.81
N ILE A 50 -1.85 -5.69 -1.53
CA ILE A 50 -1.82 -5.68 -3.00
C ILE A 50 -3.18 -6.08 -3.57
N ARG A 51 -3.77 -7.20 -3.10
CA ARG A 51 -5.08 -7.68 -3.60
C ARG A 51 -6.19 -6.67 -3.35
N LEU A 52 -6.23 -6.10 -2.14
CA LEU A 52 -7.23 -5.09 -1.77
C LEU A 52 -7.01 -3.76 -2.51
N GLY A 53 -5.76 -3.36 -2.73
CA GLY A 53 -5.41 -2.17 -3.51
C GLY A 53 -5.82 -2.30 -4.97
N LEU A 54 -5.57 -3.45 -5.62
CA LEU A 54 -6.05 -3.72 -6.98
C LEU A 54 -7.58 -3.69 -7.07
N LYS A 55 -8.27 -4.23 -6.06
CA LYS A 55 -9.73 -4.15 -5.95
C LYS A 55 -10.22 -2.71 -5.84
N GLU A 56 -9.52 -1.87 -5.08
CA GLU A 56 -9.85 -0.44 -4.94
C GLU A 56 -9.67 0.33 -6.26
N LEU A 57 -8.61 0.03 -7.01
CA LEU A 57 -8.32 0.67 -8.30
C LEU A 57 -9.27 0.29 -9.43
N SER A 58 -10.02 -0.81 -9.25
CA SER A 58 -10.98 -1.31 -10.23
C SER A 58 -12.41 -0.80 -9.98
N LYS A 59 -12.58 0.10 -9.00
CA LYS A 59 -13.84 0.81 -8.74
C LYS A 59 -13.89 2.11 -9.52
#